data_AF-A0A1F7NNJ3-F1
#
_entry.id   AF-A0A1F7NNJ3-F1
#
_cell.length_a   1.000
_cell.length_b   1.000
_cell.length_c   1.000
_cell.angle_alpha   90.00
_cell.angle_beta   90.00
_cell.angle_gamma   90.00
#
_symmetry.space_group_name_H-M   'P 1'
#
loop_
_entity.id
_entity.type
_entity.pdbx_description
1 polymer ?
#
loop_
_entity_poly.entity_id
_entity_poly.type
_entity_poly.pdbx_seq_one_letter_code
_entity_poly.pdbx_strand_id
1 'polypeptide(L)'
;MRPGGHLATAAALGGASYVLTGSAELAAGCLAGGFLIDGDHYFDYVTFEGQWRHPAPTTFLRYYFTHRYQWAVLPLHSWELLGILALLALAWPRPAVLGYLAGALLHIVLDILVNGEHMLRHPIFFYSFAYRASQRFSAARLMAPLIIPPEVGQAPVREFFTWRLPEKRLDPTKRSR
;
A
#
# COMPACT_ATOMS: atom_id res chain seq x y z
N MET A 1 7.32 2.57 0.62
CA MET A 1 8.36 1.60 1.02
C MET A 1 7.94 0.21 0.56
N ARG A 2 8.70 -0.85 0.88
CA ARG A 2 8.21 -2.24 0.75
C ARG A 2 7.27 -2.58 1.92
N PRO A 3 6.44 -3.65 1.80
CA PRO A 3 5.48 -4.05 2.83
C PRO A 3 6.09 -4.29 4.23
N GLY A 4 7.33 -4.76 4.33
CA GLY A 4 8.01 -4.92 5.63
C GLY A 4 8.24 -3.61 6.38
N GLY A 5 8.37 -2.49 5.68
CA GLY A 5 8.41 -1.16 6.30
C GLY A 5 7.06 -0.74 6.88
N HIS A 6 5.96 -1.06 6.19
CA HIS A 6 4.60 -0.86 6.69
C HIS A 6 4.35 -1.72 7.94
N LEU A 7 4.75 -3.00 7.92
CA LEU A 7 4.68 -3.86 9.10
C LEU A 7 5.44 -3.28 10.31
N ALA A 8 6.67 -2.83 10.10
CA ALA A 8 7.51 -2.28 11.17
C ALA A 8 6.90 -1.01 11.77
N THR A 9 6.43 -0.08 10.92
CA THR A 9 5.82 1.18 11.36
C THR A 9 4.46 0.98 12.01
N ALA A 10 3.65 0.05 11.49
CA ALA A 10 2.37 -0.34 12.09
C ALA A 10 2.56 -1.00 13.45
N ALA A 11 3.55 -1.89 13.59
CA ALA A 11 3.91 -2.50 14.88
C ALA A 11 4.39 -1.46 15.90
N ALA A 12 5.21 -0.50 15.47
CA ALA A 12 5.65 0.60 16.32
C ALA A 12 4.48 1.48 16.78
N LEU A 13 3.58 1.86 15.88
CA LEU A 13 2.38 2.62 16.21
C LEU A 13 1.46 1.85 17.18
N GLY A 14 1.22 0.56 16.90
CA GLY A 14 0.42 -0.32 17.75
C GLY A 14 1.02 -0.43 19.15
N GLY A 15 2.32 -0.72 19.27
CA GLY A 15 3.02 -0.81 20.54
C GLY A 15 2.99 0.50 21.34
N ALA A 16 3.28 1.63 20.69
CA ALA A 16 3.20 2.95 21.32
C ALA A 16 1.77 3.25 21.81
N SER A 17 0.76 2.96 20.98
CA SER A 17 -0.64 3.17 21.36
C SER A 17 -1.06 2.32 22.56
N TYR A 18 -0.59 1.07 22.64
CA TYR A 18 -0.85 0.19 23.79
C TYR A 18 -0.19 0.71 25.06
N VAL A 19 1.09 1.10 24.99
CA VAL A 19 1.83 1.63 26.15
C VAL A 19 1.17 2.90 26.70
N LEU A 20 0.67 3.77 25.82
CA LEU A 20 0.08 5.05 26.20
C LEU A 20 -1.37 4.94 26.71
N THR A 21 -2.13 3.94 26.27
CA THR A 21 -3.58 3.86 26.53
C THR A 21 -4.04 2.61 27.28
N GLY A 22 -3.21 1.57 27.31
CA GLY A 22 -3.59 0.22 27.78
C GLY A 22 -4.59 -0.51 26.87
N SER A 23 -4.96 0.04 25.72
CA SER A 23 -6.02 -0.52 24.86
C SER A 23 -5.48 -1.49 23.81
N ALA A 24 -5.77 -2.78 24.00
CA ALA A 24 -5.44 -3.81 23.01
C ALA A 24 -6.23 -3.62 21.70
N GLU A 25 -7.48 -3.14 21.77
CA GLU A 25 -8.29 -2.83 20.59
C GLU A 25 -7.66 -1.73 19.74
N LEU A 26 -7.21 -0.64 20.38
CA LEU A 26 -6.54 0.46 19.68
C LEU A 26 -5.27 -0.04 18.97
N ALA A 27 -4.45 -0.81 19.68
CA ALA A 27 -3.21 -1.36 19.15
C ALA A 27 -3.43 -2.33 17.99
N ALA A 28 -4.41 -3.23 18.10
CA ALA A 28 -4.81 -4.14 17.04
C ALA A 28 -5.36 -3.37 15.83
N GLY A 29 -6.14 -2.32 16.08
CA GLY A 29 -6.60 -1.39 15.04
C GLY A 29 -5.43 -0.76 14.30
N CYS A 30 -4.46 -0.19 15.00
CA CYS A 30 -3.25 0.40 14.41
C CYS A 30 -2.49 -0.58 13.52
N LEU A 31 -2.33 -1.83 13.97
CA LEU A 31 -1.67 -2.87 13.17
C LEU A 31 -2.51 -3.24 11.93
N ALA A 32 -3.82 -3.39 12.09
CA ALA A 32 -4.72 -3.74 10.99
C ALA A 32 -4.76 -2.63 9.92
N GLY A 33 -4.93 -1.37 10.32
CA GLY A 33 -4.90 -0.23 9.39
C GLY A 33 -3.52 0.01 8.79
N GLY A 34 -2.45 -0.19 9.57
CA GLY A 34 -1.09 0.12 9.15
C GLY A 34 -0.44 -0.93 8.24
N PHE A 35 -0.90 -2.19 8.30
CA PHE A 35 -0.29 -3.29 7.54
C PHE A 35 -1.31 -4.14 6.77
N LEU A 36 -2.45 -4.51 7.37
CA LEU A 36 -3.42 -5.37 6.68
C LEU A 36 -4.18 -4.65 5.55
N ILE A 37 -4.09 -3.32 5.49
CA ILE A 37 -4.55 -2.52 4.34
C ILE A 37 -3.92 -2.99 3.02
N ASP A 38 -2.65 -3.42 3.04
CA ASP A 38 -1.95 -4.02 1.88
C ASP A 38 -2.61 -5.31 1.37
N GLY A 39 -3.51 -5.91 2.13
CA GLY A 39 -4.26 -7.08 1.72
C GLY A 39 -5.08 -6.86 0.46
N ASP A 40 -5.45 -5.61 0.13
CA ASP A 40 -6.17 -5.32 -1.11
C ASP A 40 -5.31 -5.50 -2.38
N HIS A 41 -3.99 -5.40 -2.30
CA HIS A 41 -3.09 -5.80 -3.38
C HIS A 41 -3.21 -7.30 -3.68
N TYR A 42 -3.30 -8.12 -2.63
CA TYR A 42 -3.48 -9.56 -2.77
C TYR A 42 -4.90 -9.90 -3.27
N PHE A 43 -5.91 -9.15 -2.83
CA PHE A 43 -7.25 -9.25 -3.40
C PHE A 43 -7.24 -8.95 -4.90
N ASP A 44 -6.59 -7.86 -5.32
CA ASP A 44 -6.46 -7.47 -6.72
C ASP A 44 -5.71 -8.54 -7.53
N TYR A 45 -4.63 -9.10 -6.97
CA TYR A 45 -3.88 -10.21 -7.56
C TYR A 45 -4.75 -11.42 -7.89
N VAL A 46 -5.55 -11.86 -6.92
CA VAL A 46 -6.38 -13.07 -7.08
C VAL A 46 -7.55 -12.81 -8.03
N THR A 47 -8.18 -11.63 -7.92
CA THR A 47 -9.46 -11.34 -8.57
C THR A 47 -9.31 -10.61 -9.91
N PHE A 48 -8.71 -9.42 -9.92
CA PHE A 48 -8.60 -8.58 -11.12
C PHE A 48 -7.44 -9.00 -12.03
N GLU A 49 -6.32 -9.44 -11.46
CA GLU A 49 -5.19 -9.99 -12.23
C GLU A 49 -5.38 -11.46 -12.61
N GLY A 50 -6.44 -12.11 -12.09
CA GLY A 50 -6.80 -13.48 -12.44
C GLY A 50 -5.82 -14.55 -11.94
N GLN A 51 -5.00 -14.26 -10.93
CA GLN A 51 -3.93 -15.15 -10.45
C GLN A 51 -4.39 -16.16 -9.39
N TRP A 52 -5.70 -16.43 -9.29
CA TRP A 52 -6.29 -17.35 -8.31
C TRP A 52 -5.74 -18.78 -8.33
N ARG A 53 -5.17 -19.24 -9.46
CA ARG A 53 -4.48 -20.55 -9.56
C ARG A 53 -3.07 -20.55 -8.98
N HIS A 54 -2.52 -19.38 -8.65
CA HIS A 54 -1.18 -19.22 -8.10
C HIS A 54 -1.20 -18.35 -6.81
N PRO A 55 -1.96 -18.74 -5.78
CA PRO A 55 -2.16 -17.92 -4.57
C PRO A 55 -0.96 -17.87 -3.62
N ALA A 56 0.14 -18.57 -3.93
CA ALA A 56 1.30 -18.63 -3.06
C ALA A 56 1.86 -17.22 -2.78
N PRO A 57 2.12 -16.85 -1.51
CA PRO A 57 2.61 -15.52 -1.16
C PRO A 57 3.89 -15.12 -1.88
N THR A 58 4.81 -16.06 -2.09
CA THR A 58 6.07 -15.81 -2.82
C THR A 58 5.85 -15.48 -4.30
N THR A 59 4.83 -16.08 -4.93
CA THR A 59 4.43 -15.78 -6.30
C THR A 59 3.78 -14.41 -6.40
N PHE A 60 2.87 -14.09 -5.46
CA PHE A 60 2.27 -12.77 -5.33
C PHE A 60 3.33 -11.66 -5.15
N LEU A 61 4.25 -11.83 -4.20
CA LEU A 61 5.32 -10.86 -3.95
C LEU A 61 6.20 -10.66 -5.18
N ARG A 62 6.61 -11.75 -5.85
CA ARG A 62 7.39 -11.66 -7.09
C ARG A 62 6.63 -10.91 -8.18
N TYR A 63 5.33 -11.19 -8.32
CA TYR A 63 4.46 -10.53 -9.30
C TYR A 63 4.37 -9.02 -9.08
N TYR A 64 4.18 -8.58 -7.84
CA TYR A 64 4.08 -7.17 -7.49
C TYR A 64 5.43 -6.44 -7.51
N PHE A 65 6.50 -7.04 -6.99
CA PHE A 65 7.83 -6.42 -7.03
C PHE A 65 8.34 -6.24 -8.46
N THR A 66 8.00 -7.17 -9.36
CA THR A 66 8.33 -7.05 -10.79
C THR A 66 7.30 -6.22 -11.59
N HIS A 67 6.36 -5.53 -10.91
CA HIS A 67 5.41 -4.60 -11.51
C HIS A 67 4.59 -5.19 -12.67
N ARG A 68 4.18 -6.46 -12.54
CA ARG A 68 3.40 -7.15 -13.58
C ARG A 68 1.91 -6.82 -13.55
N TYR A 69 1.44 -6.19 -12.48
CA TYR A 69 0.04 -5.81 -12.29
C TYR A 69 -0.43 -4.83 -13.37
N GLN A 70 -1.64 -5.05 -13.86
CA GLN A 70 -2.30 -4.22 -14.86
C GLN A 70 -3.38 -3.32 -14.26
N TRP A 71 -3.88 -3.69 -13.07
CA TRP A 71 -4.98 -3.05 -12.37
C TRP A 71 -4.54 -2.57 -10.97
N ALA A 72 -5.12 -1.47 -10.53
CA ALA A 72 -4.92 -0.92 -9.19
C ALA A 72 -6.29 -0.49 -8.61
N VAL A 73 -7.11 -1.46 -8.21
CA VAL A 73 -8.45 -1.21 -7.66
C VAL A 73 -8.38 -0.84 -6.18
N LEU A 74 -7.50 -1.51 -5.41
CA LEU A 74 -7.07 -1.21 -4.03
C LEU A 74 -8.09 -0.39 -3.20
N PRO A 75 -9.30 -0.91 -2.90
CA PRO A 75 -10.34 -0.14 -2.23
C PRO A 75 -9.97 0.30 -0.82
N LEU A 76 -9.08 -0.42 -0.13
CA LEU A 76 -8.67 -0.07 1.23
C LEU A 76 -7.74 1.16 1.23
N HIS A 77 -6.95 1.31 0.16
CA HIS A 77 -6.13 2.50 -0.14
C HIS A 77 -6.96 3.67 -0.71
N SER A 78 -8.16 3.93 -0.17
CA SER A 78 -9.01 5.02 -0.64
C SER A 78 -9.31 6.07 0.43
N TRP A 79 -9.19 7.35 0.05
CA TRP A 79 -9.65 8.48 0.85
C TRP A 79 -11.14 8.38 1.16
N GLU A 80 -11.92 7.86 0.22
CA GLU A 80 -13.35 7.66 0.36
C GLU A 80 -13.65 6.67 1.49
N LEU A 81 -12.99 5.52 1.55
CA LEU A 81 -13.15 4.57 2.66
C LEU A 81 -12.67 5.15 3.98
N LEU A 82 -11.50 5.80 4.00
CA LEU A 82 -10.99 6.48 5.21
C LEU A 82 -11.98 7.54 5.71
N GLY A 83 -12.57 8.31 4.81
CA GLY A 83 -13.60 9.31 5.12
C GLY A 83 -14.86 8.69 5.72
N ILE A 84 -15.35 7.60 5.13
CA ILE A 84 -16.51 6.85 5.66
C ILE A 84 -16.20 6.31 7.06
N LEU A 85 -15.03 5.71 7.26
CA LEU A 85 -14.59 5.19 8.55
C LEU A 85 -14.40 6.30 9.58
N ALA A 86 -13.92 7.48 9.17
CA ALA A 86 -13.81 8.65 10.03
C ALA A 86 -15.18 9.16 10.47
N LEU A 87 -16.15 9.27 9.55
CA LEU A 87 -17.54 9.62 9.89
C LEU A 87 -18.17 8.58 10.82
N LEU A 88 -17.92 7.28 10.59
CA LEU A 88 -18.36 6.22 11.48
C LEU A 88 -17.73 6.36 12.87
N ALA A 89 -16.44 6.70 12.96
CA ALA A 89 -15.76 6.92 14.23
C ALA A 89 -16.31 8.13 15.01
N LEU A 90 -16.78 9.18 14.32
CA LEU A 90 -17.45 10.31 14.97
C LEU A 90 -18.78 9.89 15.62
N ALA A 91 -19.54 9.02 14.95
CA ALA A 91 -20.81 8.51 15.49
C ALA A 91 -20.60 7.39 16.51
N TRP A 92 -19.50 6.63 16.40
CA TRP A 92 -19.23 5.42 17.15
C TRP A 92 -17.70 5.27 17.39
N PRO A 93 -17.13 5.96 18.38
CA PRO A 93 -15.68 6.05 18.59
C PRO A 93 -15.11 4.81 19.30
N ARG A 94 -15.13 3.65 18.63
CA ARG A 94 -14.49 2.44 19.17
C ARG A 94 -12.97 2.54 19.04
N PRO A 95 -12.20 2.14 20.07
CA PRO A 95 -10.74 2.15 20.02
C PRO A 95 -10.18 1.43 18.78
N ALA A 96 -10.75 0.28 18.41
CA ALA A 96 -10.34 -0.45 17.20
C ALA A 96 -10.49 0.36 15.90
N VAL A 97 -11.58 1.13 15.74
CA VAL A 97 -11.83 1.96 14.55
C VAL A 97 -10.87 3.14 14.51
N LEU A 98 -10.66 3.80 15.66
CA LEU A 98 -9.69 4.90 15.77
C LEU A 98 -8.26 4.42 15.47
N GLY A 99 -7.90 3.23 15.98
CA GLY A 99 -6.62 2.60 15.70
C GLY A 99 -6.46 2.29 14.21
N TYR A 100 -7.48 1.70 13.60
CA TYR A 100 -7.48 1.41 12.16
C TYR A 100 -7.28 2.69 11.33
N LEU A 101 -8.00 3.78 11.64
CA LEU A 101 -7.84 5.06 10.98
C LEU A 101 -6.42 5.62 11.13
N ALA A 102 -5.86 5.59 12.35
CA ALA A 102 -4.50 6.07 12.61
C ALA A 102 -3.46 5.24 11.84
N GLY A 103 -3.60 3.91 11.84
CA GLY A 103 -2.74 3.00 11.10
C GLY A 103 -2.83 3.21 9.59
N ALA A 104 -4.05 3.25 9.03
CA ALA A 104 -4.29 3.43 7.60
C ALA A 104 -3.81 4.79 7.10
N LEU A 105 -4.00 5.85 7.89
CA LEU A 105 -3.49 7.18 7.57
C LEU A 105 -1.96 7.19 7.57
N LEU A 106 -1.32 6.61 8.60
CA LEU A 106 0.14 6.47 8.64
C LEU A 106 0.65 5.70 7.42
N HIS A 107 -0.02 4.59 7.08
CA HIS A 107 0.32 3.78 5.92
C HIS A 107 0.32 4.63 4.65
N ILE A 108 -0.80 5.27 4.30
CA ILE A 108 -0.95 6.04 3.06
C ILE A 108 0.01 7.24 3.03
N VAL A 109 0.22 7.92 4.16
CA VAL A 109 1.17 9.05 4.23
C VAL A 109 2.58 8.57 3.89
N LEU A 110 3.04 7.47 4.47
CA LEU A 110 4.37 6.94 4.18
C LEU A 110 4.48 6.47 2.74
N ASP A 111 3.39 6.00 2.18
CA ASP A 111 3.30 5.56 0.80
C ASP A 111 3.43 6.76 -0.17
N ILE A 112 2.76 7.87 0.10
CA ILE A 112 2.92 9.14 -0.63
C ILE A 112 4.36 9.67 -0.50
N LEU A 113 4.89 9.74 0.72
CA LEU A 113 6.20 10.35 0.99
C LEU A 113 7.37 9.53 0.45
N VAL A 114 7.27 8.20 0.48
CA VAL A 114 8.38 7.31 0.08
C VAL A 114 8.22 6.82 -1.36
N ASN A 115 7.02 6.39 -1.75
CA ASN A 115 6.76 5.81 -3.07
C ASN A 115 6.22 6.82 -4.08
N GLY A 116 5.51 7.85 -3.62
CA GLY A 116 4.71 8.74 -4.47
C GLY A 116 5.46 9.30 -5.68
N GLU A 117 6.48 10.12 -5.45
CA GLU A 117 7.21 10.76 -6.56
C GLU A 117 7.96 9.75 -7.44
N HIS A 118 8.34 8.60 -6.88
CA HIS A 118 9.07 7.57 -7.61
C HIS A 118 8.14 6.77 -8.51
N MET A 119 7.00 6.32 -8.00
CA MET A 119 6.17 5.28 -8.62
C MET A 119 4.84 5.78 -9.20
N LEU A 120 4.29 6.89 -8.69
CA LEU A 120 2.94 7.34 -9.01
C LEU A 120 2.95 8.61 -9.86
N ARG A 121 2.14 8.67 -10.91
CA ARG A 121 2.03 9.91 -11.71
C ARG A 121 1.46 11.07 -10.89
N HIS A 122 0.46 10.77 -10.06
CA HIS A 122 -0.23 11.73 -9.21
C HIS A 122 -0.41 11.15 -7.80
N PRO A 123 0.57 11.32 -6.90
CA PRO A 123 0.62 10.58 -5.63
C PRO A 123 -0.62 10.76 -4.76
N ILE A 124 -1.10 11.99 -4.56
CA ILE A 124 -2.26 12.25 -3.69
C ILE A 124 -3.55 11.74 -4.34
N PHE A 125 -3.74 11.99 -5.64
CA PHE A 125 -4.94 11.58 -6.36
C PHE A 125 -5.03 10.07 -6.54
N PHE A 126 -3.89 9.36 -6.58
CA PHE A 126 -3.87 7.90 -6.67
C PHE A 126 -4.71 7.24 -5.56
N TYR A 127 -4.68 7.77 -4.34
CA TYR A 127 -5.46 7.25 -3.22
C TYR A 127 -6.94 7.69 -3.25
N SER A 128 -7.43 8.36 -4.30
CA SER A 128 -8.88 8.48 -4.53
C SER A 128 -9.36 7.29 -5.36
N PHE A 129 -10.33 6.55 -4.84
CA PHE A 129 -10.98 5.47 -5.57
C PHE A 129 -11.70 6.00 -6.81
N ALA A 130 -12.40 7.14 -6.70
CA ALA A 130 -13.07 7.77 -7.83
C ALA A 130 -12.07 8.21 -8.92
N TYR A 131 -10.91 8.75 -8.53
CA TYR A 131 -9.85 9.06 -9.48
C TYR A 131 -9.35 7.80 -10.19
N ARG A 132 -9.03 6.73 -9.46
CA ARG A 132 -8.61 5.47 -10.08
C ARG A 132 -9.68 4.89 -11.01
N ALA A 133 -10.96 4.96 -10.63
CA ALA A 133 -12.07 4.58 -11.49
C ALA A 133 -12.14 5.42 -12.77
N SER A 134 -11.90 6.73 -12.69
CA SER A 134 -11.81 7.61 -13.88
C SER A 134 -10.67 7.21 -14.83
N GLN A 135 -9.60 6.64 -14.27
CA GLN A 135 -8.47 6.06 -15.02
C GLN A 135 -8.69 4.58 -15.37
N ARG A 136 -9.90 4.05 -15.17
CA ARG A 136 -10.29 2.65 -15.39
C ARG A 136 -9.43 1.66 -14.62
N PHE A 137 -8.90 2.09 -13.47
CA PHE A 137 -7.97 1.34 -12.62
C PHE A 137 -6.67 0.90 -13.33
N SER A 138 -6.35 1.46 -14.50
CA SER A 138 -5.22 1.01 -15.31
C SER A 138 -3.88 1.41 -14.69
N ALA A 139 -3.06 0.43 -14.32
CA ALA A 139 -1.72 0.66 -13.80
C ALA A 139 -0.87 1.48 -14.77
N ALA A 140 -0.97 1.24 -16.08
CA ALA A 140 -0.26 2.01 -17.11
C ALA A 140 -0.59 3.51 -17.11
N ARG A 141 -1.79 3.90 -16.68
CA ARG A 141 -2.24 5.31 -16.57
C ARG A 141 -1.91 5.93 -15.21
N LEU A 142 -1.83 5.11 -14.17
CA LEU A 142 -1.67 5.55 -12.78
C LEU A 142 -0.20 5.58 -12.33
N MET A 143 0.60 4.63 -12.82
CA MET A 143 2.01 4.45 -12.48
C MET A 143 2.91 5.25 -13.43
N ALA A 144 4.04 5.69 -12.89
CA ALA A 144 5.14 6.19 -13.68
C ALA A 144 5.90 5.02 -14.32
N PRO A 145 6.50 5.21 -15.52
CA PRO A 145 7.39 4.21 -16.09
C PRO A 145 8.61 4.02 -15.17
N LEU A 146 8.94 2.76 -14.87
CA LEU A 146 10.03 2.38 -13.99
C LEU A 146 11.10 1.58 -14.73
N ILE A 147 12.35 1.77 -14.34
CA ILE A 147 13.46 0.87 -14.64
C ILE A 147 13.55 -0.12 -13.50
N ILE A 148 13.36 -1.41 -13.81
CA ILE A 148 13.34 -2.50 -12.84
C ILE A 148 14.64 -3.31 -13.02
N PRO A 149 15.54 -3.34 -12.02
CA PRO A 149 16.74 -4.17 -12.08
C PRO A 149 16.41 -5.67 -12.19
N PRO A 150 17.26 -6.48 -12.87
CA PRO A 150 16.97 -7.90 -13.11
C PRO A 150 16.97 -8.76 -11.84
N GLU A 151 17.62 -8.29 -10.77
CA GLU A 151 17.59 -8.89 -9.43
C GLU A 151 16.25 -8.73 -8.69
N VAL A 152 15.37 -7.81 -9.12
CA VAL A 152 14.07 -7.61 -8.46
C VAL A 152 13.16 -8.83 -8.64
N GLY A 153 12.56 -9.27 -7.55
CA GLY A 153 11.70 -10.45 -7.49
C GLY A 153 12.45 -11.77 -7.43
N GLN A 154 13.80 -11.80 -7.46
CA GLN A 154 14.55 -13.05 -7.33
C GLN A 154 14.47 -13.63 -5.92
N ALA A 155 14.44 -12.76 -4.90
CA ALA A 155 14.40 -13.14 -3.49
C ALA A 155 13.26 -12.40 -2.76
N PRO A 156 11.98 -12.69 -3.09
CA PRO A 156 10.83 -11.89 -2.65
C PRO A 156 10.69 -11.80 -1.13
N VAL A 157 11.04 -12.86 -0.38
CA VAL A 157 11.00 -12.84 1.08
C VAL A 157 12.01 -11.85 1.66
N ARG A 158 13.23 -11.81 1.11
CA ARG A 158 14.25 -10.84 1.54
C ARG A 158 13.84 -9.42 1.14
N GLU A 159 13.36 -9.24 -0.09
CA GLU A 159 12.92 -7.95 -0.62
C GLU A 159 11.75 -7.36 0.16
N PHE A 160 10.85 -8.20 0.70
CA PHE A 160 9.77 -7.77 1.58
C PHE A 160 10.27 -6.90 2.75
N PHE A 161 11.40 -7.27 3.35
CA PHE A 161 11.99 -6.57 4.49
C PHE A 161 12.98 -5.45 4.09
N THR A 162 13.17 -5.18 2.80
CA THR A 162 14.06 -4.10 2.37
C THR A 162 13.36 -2.74 2.44
N TRP A 163 13.98 -1.76 3.06
CA TRP A 163 13.38 -0.43 3.21
C TRP A 163 13.35 0.37 1.89
N ARG A 164 14.39 0.22 1.05
CA ARG A 164 14.57 0.99 -0.18
C ARG A 164 14.08 0.23 -1.40
N LEU A 165 13.44 0.96 -2.30
CA LEU A 165 13.06 0.48 -3.62
C LEU A 165 14.27 0.50 -4.55
N PRO A 166 14.68 -0.65 -5.12
CA PRO A 166 15.71 -0.69 -6.17
C PRO A 166 15.24 -0.07 -7.49
N GLU A 167 13.93 0.05 -7.70
CA GLU A 167 13.31 0.61 -8.90
C GLU A 167 13.54 2.13 -9.00
N LYS A 168 13.77 2.62 -10.22
CA LYS A 168 13.95 4.06 -10.49
C LYS A 168 12.94 4.54 -11.51
N ARG A 169 12.38 5.73 -11.30
CA ARG A 169 11.54 6.39 -12.31
C ARG A 169 12.36 6.63 -13.57
N LEU A 170 11.79 6.25 -14.72
CA LEU A 170 12.34 6.61 -16.02
C LEU A 170 12.08 8.11 -16.25
N ASP A 171 13.15 8.90 -16.28
CA ASP A 171 13.08 10.33 -16.57
C ASP A 171 13.09 10.54 -18.09
N PRO A 172 11.99 10.99 -18.70
CA PRO A 172 11.93 11.18 -20.15
C PRO A 172 12.88 12.29 -20.65
N THR A 173 13.37 13.17 -19.76
CA THR A 173 14.32 14.24 -20.11
C THR A 173 15.77 13.76 -20.14
N LYS A 174 16.06 12.60 -19.54
CA LYS A 174 17.38 11.93 -19.58
C LYS A 174 17.44 10.86 -20.67
N ARG A 175 16.92 11.15 -21.87
CA ARG A 175 17.31 10.37 -23.05
C ARG A 175 18.79 10.61 -23.31
N SER A 176 19.55 9.52 -23.24
CA SER A 176 20.99 9.43 -23.46
C SER A 176 21.44 10.27 -24.65
N ARG A 177 22.40 11.17 -24.41
CA ARG A 177 23.43 11.49 -25.39
C ARG A 177 24.29 10.25 -25.62
#